data_AF-A0A7V4IL04-F1
#
_entry.id   AF-A0A7V4IL04-F1
#
_cell.length_a   1.000
_cell.length_b   1.000
_cell.length_c   1.000
_cell.angle_alpha   90.00
_cell.angle_beta   90.00
_cell.angle_gamma   90.00
#
_symmetry.space_group_name_H-M   'P 1'
#
loop_
_entity.id
_entity.type
_entity.pdbx_description
1 polymer ?
#
loop_
_entity_poly.entity_id
_entity_poly.type
_entity_poly.pdbx_seq_one_letter_code
_entity_poly.pdbx_strand_id
1 'polypeptide(L)'
;LFFSGLILASTFIVMAISHYSPDNAFIARIKSISRLDFGSPAMRLELWKASYDAIKKKTLAGYGFDMQSRIFPAYYNQKWAVYETINNLPDRAHNEFIDILLTGGLIQLSGYLCLVGFIAARSFRVILKDRIDRMLCISLLSSVFSYLVAMLTSFSVHTTALYFTTILALLWTMGNNRDEGSQYGSIAIGKFPRLAIVLLLPFVVFSGVYSVQAYYADHLAMEARISGLEGDYGTMHRLFNEAIELNPGFDAYRISYLNDAIASTEKIDSAQYRQQTLDLLTAIFPDRIASDDYAMRKAEARLKTEKALAGIIEQGDAESAYDALARAYPRIPIVLLEKSKMHMVFNDNEKAIFELGRLLNDLPDLNDPILKEHIEHYKEVSDFAAYAHLLSGICHEREGNLPEAIMEYGKVIELDPYYTDAYLRLSEVHAALKNYEDALRSLKRVEQFRGNESGVSERIKELQKMKDDYDRK
;
A
#
# COMPACT_ATOMS: atom_id res chain seq x y z
N LEU A 1 -3.63 33.32 29.77
CA LEU A 1 -2.60 33.27 30.83
C LEU A 1 -2.72 32.01 31.68
N PHE A 2 -3.86 31.72 32.32
CA PHE A 2 -4.03 30.50 33.12
C PHE A 2 -3.89 29.20 32.31
N PHE A 3 -4.61 29.07 31.18
CA PHE A 3 -4.53 27.89 30.30
C PHE A 3 -3.18 27.72 29.59
N SER A 4 -2.58 28.82 29.11
CA SER A 4 -1.23 28.80 28.53
C SER A 4 -0.17 28.40 29.56
N GLY A 5 -0.33 28.84 30.82
CA GLY A 5 0.51 28.41 31.94
C GLY A 5 0.32 26.94 32.29
N LEU A 6 -0.90 26.42 32.20
CA LEU A 6 -1.21 25.01 32.42
C LEU A 6 -0.64 24.09 31.34
N ILE A 7 -0.65 24.51 30.07
CA ILE A 7 -0.03 23.77 28.97
C ILE A 7 1.51 23.81 29.09
N LEU A 8 2.08 24.97 29.42
CA LEU A 8 3.53 25.08 29.65
C LEU A 8 3.95 24.26 30.88
N ALA A 9 3.18 24.30 31.96
CA ALA A 9 3.43 23.53 33.16
C ALA A 9 3.26 22.02 32.92
N SER A 10 2.23 21.59 32.19
CA SER A 10 2.05 20.18 31.85
C SER A 10 3.17 19.69 30.93
N THR A 11 3.59 20.51 29.96
CA THR A 11 4.74 20.21 29.10
C THR A 11 6.03 20.12 29.92
N PHE A 12 6.27 21.05 30.85
CA PHE A 12 7.44 21.02 31.75
C PHE A 12 7.40 19.83 32.71
N ILE A 13 6.23 19.48 33.26
CA ILE A 13 6.06 18.32 34.14
C ILE A 13 6.32 17.03 33.35
N VAL A 14 5.79 16.91 32.13
CA VAL A 14 6.06 15.77 31.26
C VAL A 14 7.54 15.70 30.89
N MET A 15 8.20 16.82 30.56
CA MET A 15 9.64 16.88 30.31
C MET A 15 10.48 16.52 31.55
N ALA A 16 10.09 16.98 32.74
CA ALA A 16 10.77 16.68 33.99
C ALA A 16 10.63 15.21 34.39
N ILE A 17 9.42 14.62 34.28
CA ILE A 17 9.17 13.20 34.51
C ILE A 17 9.96 12.35 33.50
N SER A 18 10.04 12.81 32.27
CA SER A 18 10.80 12.16 31.21
C SER A 18 12.30 12.11 31.49
N HIS A 19 12.87 13.18 32.05
CA HIS A 19 14.30 13.26 32.38
C HIS A 19 14.80 12.15 33.33
N TYR A 20 13.93 11.65 34.21
CA TYR A 20 14.27 10.61 35.20
C TYR A 20 14.01 9.17 34.72
N SER A 21 13.58 8.96 33.49
CA SER A 21 13.33 7.62 32.93
C SER A 21 13.82 7.56 31.48
N PRO A 22 15.07 7.11 31.24
CA PRO A 22 15.66 7.04 29.90
C PRO A 22 14.86 6.16 28.92
N ASP A 23 14.14 5.16 29.44
CA ASP A 23 13.25 4.26 28.69
C ASP A 23 11.82 4.80 28.55
N ASN A 24 11.58 6.08 28.84
CA ASN A 24 10.27 6.69 28.71
C ASN A 24 9.88 6.83 27.22
N ALA A 25 8.75 6.23 26.87
CA ALA A 25 8.16 6.28 25.53
C ALA A 25 8.04 7.72 24.98
N PHE A 26 7.89 8.73 25.84
CA PHE A 26 7.87 10.14 25.44
C PHE A 26 9.22 10.65 24.92
N ILE A 27 10.33 10.32 25.61
CA ILE A 27 11.68 10.66 25.12
C ILE A 27 11.97 9.92 23.84
N ALA A 28 11.65 8.63 23.78
CA ALA A 28 11.77 7.83 22.56
C ALA A 28 10.99 8.47 21.39
N ARG A 29 9.79 9.01 21.67
CA ARG A 29 8.97 9.71 20.68
C ARG A 29 9.56 11.06 20.25
N ILE A 30 10.10 11.86 21.17
CA ILE A 30 10.79 13.12 20.81
C ILE A 30 12.03 12.82 19.95
N LYS A 31 12.83 11.83 20.35
CA LYS A 31 13.99 11.38 19.57
C LYS A 31 13.58 10.91 18.17
N SER A 32 12.50 10.13 18.05
CA SER A 32 12.04 9.63 16.74
C SER A 32 11.47 10.73 15.84
N ILE A 33 10.76 11.71 16.39
CA ILE A 33 10.23 12.84 15.58
C ILE A 33 11.34 13.80 15.14
N SER A 34 12.45 13.88 15.88
CA SER A 34 13.59 14.76 15.54
C SER A 34 14.59 14.15 14.56
N ARG A 35 14.51 12.83 14.31
CA ARG A 35 15.29 12.14 13.27
C ARG A 35 14.68 12.38 11.90
N LEU A 36 15.37 13.13 11.05
CA LEU A 36 14.98 13.38 9.65
C LEU A 36 15.61 12.39 8.66
N ASP A 37 16.50 11.53 9.14
CA ASP A 37 17.26 10.54 8.40
C ASP A 37 16.59 9.16 8.38
N PHE A 38 15.56 8.94 9.21
CA PHE A 38 14.85 7.67 9.31
C PHE A 38 13.34 7.84 9.60
N GLY A 39 12.57 6.76 9.39
CA GLY A 39 11.20 6.60 9.82
C GLY A 39 10.22 7.51 9.10
N SER A 40 9.07 7.78 9.73
CA SER A 40 8.01 8.59 9.14
C SER A 40 8.47 9.98 8.66
N PRO A 41 9.36 10.72 9.35
CA PRO A 41 9.86 12.00 8.85
C PRO A 41 10.68 11.87 7.56
N ALA A 42 11.64 10.93 7.50
CA ALA A 42 12.44 10.70 6.29
C ALA A 42 11.57 10.25 5.13
N MET A 43 10.63 9.34 5.39
CA MET A 43 9.69 8.88 4.38
C MET A 43 8.84 10.04 3.83
N ARG A 44 8.31 10.92 4.69
CA ARG A 44 7.59 12.12 4.24
C ARG A 44 8.42 13.01 3.33
N LEU A 45 9.70 13.20 3.61
CA LEU A 45 10.58 13.97 2.73
C LEU A 45 10.70 13.32 1.34
N GLU A 46 10.77 12.00 1.27
CA GLU A 46 10.75 11.27 0.00
C GLU A 46 9.39 11.38 -0.71
N LEU A 47 8.27 11.30 0.03
CA LEU A 47 6.94 11.54 -0.51
C LEU A 47 6.81 12.96 -1.07
N TRP A 48 7.33 13.96 -0.38
CA TRP A 48 7.27 15.35 -0.85
C TRP A 48 8.09 15.57 -2.12
N LYS A 49 9.25 14.90 -2.26
CA LYS A 49 10.03 14.89 -3.50
C LYS A 49 9.24 14.25 -4.64
N ALA A 50 8.65 13.07 -4.41
CA ALA A 50 7.80 12.40 -5.40
C ALA A 50 6.59 13.25 -5.78
N SER A 51 5.92 13.87 -4.81
CA SER A 51 4.80 14.77 -5.04
C SER A 51 5.22 16.00 -5.85
N TYR A 52 6.38 16.58 -5.57
CA TYR A 52 6.91 17.70 -6.35
C TYR A 52 7.11 17.31 -7.83
N ASP A 53 7.68 16.13 -8.08
CA ASP A 53 7.83 15.60 -9.44
C ASP A 53 6.49 15.34 -10.12
N ALA A 54 5.49 14.85 -9.38
CA ALA A 54 4.14 14.66 -9.89
C ALA A 54 3.40 15.98 -10.18
N ILE A 55 3.49 16.97 -9.29
CA ILE A 55 2.83 18.29 -9.43
C ILE A 55 3.35 19.04 -10.66
N LYS A 56 4.64 18.89 -11.00
CA LYS A 56 5.21 19.48 -12.23
C LYS A 56 4.53 19.00 -13.51
N LYS A 57 3.97 17.78 -13.53
CA LYS A 57 3.26 17.25 -14.71
C LYS A 57 1.82 17.77 -14.84
N LYS A 58 1.15 18.12 -13.74
CA LYS A 58 -0.23 18.63 -13.72
C LYS A 58 -0.40 19.81 -12.75
N THR A 59 0.35 20.88 -12.99
CA THR A 59 0.50 21.99 -12.01
C THR A 59 -0.79 22.77 -11.75
N LEU A 60 -1.61 23.01 -12.78
CA LEU A 60 -2.78 23.88 -12.64
C LEU A 60 -3.97 23.17 -11.99
N ALA A 61 -4.35 22.00 -12.50
CA ALA A 61 -5.59 21.30 -12.15
C ALA A 61 -5.38 20.00 -11.35
N GLY A 62 -4.14 19.59 -11.10
CA GLY A 62 -3.87 18.34 -10.38
C GLY A 62 -4.34 17.09 -11.12
N TYR A 63 -4.54 16.00 -10.39
CA TYR A 63 -4.88 14.67 -10.89
C TYR A 63 -6.34 14.27 -10.61
N GLY A 64 -7.05 15.02 -9.77
CA GLY A 64 -8.38 14.66 -9.26
C GLY A 64 -8.33 14.15 -7.82
N PHE A 65 -9.52 14.01 -7.22
CA PHE A 65 -9.68 13.57 -5.83
C PHE A 65 -9.24 12.13 -5.61
N ASP A 66 -8.51 11.89 -4.51
CA ASP A 66 -8.09 10.57 -4.04
C ASP A 66 -7.31 9.73 -5.07
N MET A 67 -6.54 10.38 -5.95
CA MET A 67 -5.72 9.72 -6.97
C MET A 67 -4.28 9.42 -6.53
N GLN A 68 -3.88 9.85 -5.34
CA GLN A 68 -2.51 9.74 -4.83
C GLN A 68 -1.96 8.30 -4.85
N SER A 69 -2.79 7.32 -4.47
CA SER A 69 -2.44 5.89 -4.53
C SER A 69 -2.15 5.37 -5.94
N ARG A 70 -2.66 6.04 -6.99
CA ARG A 70 -2.36 5.77 -8.41
C ARG A 70 -1.12 6.53 -8.89
N ILE A 71 -0.79 7.66 -8.25
CA ILE A 71 0.34 8.52 -8.65
C ILE A 71 1.66 8.01 -8.07
N PHE A 72 1.71 7.75 -6.75
CA PHE A 72 2.94 7.42 -6.05
C PHE A 72 3.69 6.18 -6.54
N PRO A 73 3.05 5.08 -7.01
CA PRO A 73 3.76 3.92 -7.51
C PRO A 73 4.78 4.25 -8.61
N ALA A 74 4.48 5.23 -9.48
CA ALA A 74 5.38 5.64 -10.56
C ALA A 74 6.68 6.34 -10.08
N TYR A 75 6.73 6.75 -8.81
CA TYR A 75 7.86 7.45 -8.19
C TYR A 75 8.54 6.62 -7.10
N TYR A 76 8.19 5.34 -6.98
CA TYR A 76 8.78 4.45 -5.99
C TYR A 76 10.32 4.48 -6.03
N ASN A 77 10.93 4.49 -4.86
CA ASN A 77 12.37 4.50 -4.68
C ASN A 77 12.75 3.44 -3.64
N GLN A 78 13.81 2.68 -3.89
CA GLN A 78 14.35 1.68 -2.95
C GLN A 78 14.55 2.24 -1.52
N LYS A 79 14.86 3.53 -1.37
CA LYS A 79 14.98 4.18 -0.04
C LYS A 79 13.68 4.13 0.77
N TRP A 80 12.53 4.02 0.13
CA TRP A 80 11.24 3.90 0.82
C TRP A 80 11.18 2.58 1.61
N ALA A 81 11.78 1.52 1.08
CA ALA A 81 11.92 0.26 1.81
C ALA A 81 12.87 0.38 3.02
N VAL A 82 13.88 1.25 2.95
CA VAL A 82 14.77 1.53 4.09
C VAL A 82 14.02 2.28 5.20
N TYR A 83 13.23 3.28 4.83
CA TYR A 83 12.58 4.17 5.80
C TYR A 83 11.24 3.66 6.34
N GLU A 84 10.60 2.71 5.65
CA GLU A 84 9.28 2.20 6.02
C GLU A 84 9.09 0.70 5.71
N THR A 85 8.70 0.32 4.50
CA THR A 85 8.49 -1.10 4.15
C THR A 85 8.70 -1.34 2.66
N ILE A 86 9.19 -2.53 2.33
CA ILE A 86 9.38 -2.94 0.94
C ILE A 86 8.04 -3.02 0.22
N ASN A 87 7.99 -2.54 -1.02
CA ASN A 87 6.75 -2.39 -1.79
C ASN A 87 5.70 -1.47 -1.14
N ASN A 88 6.07 -0.55 -0.24
CA ASN A 88 5.09 0.42 0.27
C ASN A 88 4.52 1.29 -0.86
N LEU A 89 3.19 1.38 -0.93
CA LEU A 89 2.48 2.22 -1.89
C LEU A 89 1.61 3.22 -1.11
N PRO A 90 2.15 4.40 -0.78
CA PRO A 90 1.46 5.39 0.03
C PRO A 90 0.22 5.93 -0.70
N ASP A 91 -0.78 6.31 0.06
CA ASP A 91 -2.04 6.88 -0.42
C ASP A 91 -2.17 8.40 -0.18
N ARG A 92 -1.21 9.00 0.55
CA ARG A 92 -1.19 10.43 0.91
C ARG A 92 0.24 10.97 1.01
N ALA A 93 0.41 12.26 0.69
CA ALA A 93 1.69 12.94 0.90
C ALA A 93 1.99 13.26 2.37
N HIS A 94 1.01 13.06 3.27
CA HIS A 94 1.08 13.45 4.68
C HIS A 94 1.41 14.95 4.87
N ASN A 95 0.89 15.76 3.96
CA ASN A 95 0.92 17.21 3.96
C ASN A 95 -0.29 17.69 3.15
N GLU A 96 -1.28 18.26 3.84
CA GLU A 96 -2.57 18.65 3.25
C GLU A 96 -2.39 19.57 2.05
N PHE A 97 -1.42 20.50 2.07
CA PHE A 97 -1.21 21.43 0.97
C PHE A 97 -0.64 20.75 -0.27
N ILE A 98 0.25 19.78 -0.07
CA ILE A 98 0.75 18.93 -1.16
C ILE A 98 -0.38 18.05 -1.69
N ASP A 99 -1.22 17.50 -0.81
CA ASP A 99 -2.38 16.70 -1.23
C ASP A 99 -3.41 17.54 -2.01
N ILE A 100 -3.66 18.80 -1.61
CA ILE A 100 -4.50 19.76 -2.36
C ILE A 100 -3.88 20.04 -3.74
N LEU A 101 -2.56 20.23 -3.83
CA LEU A 101 -1.87 20.44 -5.11
C LEU A 101 -1.95 19.20 -6.01
N LEU A 102 -1.76 18.00 -5.47
CA LEU A 102 -1.93 16.76 -6.21
C LEU A 102 -3.37 16.57 -6.68
N THR A 103 -4.35 17.01 -5.88
CA THR A 103 -5.77 16.87 -6.18
C THR A 103 -6.24 17.85 -7.25
N GLY A 104 -6.14 19.14 -7.00
CA GLY A 104 -6.71 20.19 -7.84
C GLY A 104 -5.73 21.28 -8.26
N GLY A 105 -4.43 21.04 -8.06
CA GLY A 105 -3.34 21.92 -8.49
C GLY A 105 -3.37 23.29 -7.84
N LEU A 106 -2.71 24.24 -8.49
CA LEU A 106 -2.67 25.63 -8.04
C LEU A 106 -4.06 26.27 -7.99
N ILE A 107 -5.02 25.82 -8.81
CA ILE A 107 -6.38 26.36 -8.79
C ILE A 107 -7.04 26.06 -7.44
N GLN A 108 -7.02 24.80 -7.00
CA GLN A 108 -7.62 24.42 -5.73
C GLN A 108 -6.85 25.00 -4.54
N LEU A 109 -5.51 24.96 -4.55
CA LEU A 109 -4.71 25.52 -3.47
C LEU A 109 -4.94 27.03 -3.33
N SER A 110 -4.96 27.78 -4.43
CA SER A 110 -5.20 29.22 -4.41
C SER A 110 -6.61 29.52 -3.91
N GLY A 111 -7.63 28.78 -4.37
CA GLY A 111 -8.99 28.93 -3.89
C GLY A 111 -9.12 28.68 -2.38
N TYR A 112 -8.48 27.62 -1.88
CA TYR A 112 -8.43 27.27 -0.46
C TYR A 112 -7.77 28.38 0.38
N LEU A 113 -6.56 28.82 0.00
CA LEU A 113 -5.82 29.86 0.72
C LEU A 113 -6.53 31.22 0.65
N CYS A 114 -7.13 31.58 -0.48
CA CYS A 114 -7.91 32.80 -0.63
C CYS A 114 -9.14 32.79 0.28
N LEU A 115 -9.87 31.67 0.39
CA LEU A 115 -11.02 31.55 1.28
C LEU A 115 -10.62 31.75 2.74
N VAL A 116 -9.61 31.01 3.19
CA VAL A 116 -9.13 31.08 4.58
C VAL A 116 -8.56 32.47 4.89
N GLY A 117 -7.73 33.01 4.00
CA GLY A 117 -7.14 34.35 4.14
C GLY A 117 -8.19 35.46 4.14
N PHE A 118 -9.22 35.35 3.31
CA PHE A 118 -10.32 36.32 3.28
C PHE A 118 -11.12 36.34 4.59
N ILE A 119 -11.48 35.16 5.12
CA ILE A 119 -12.15 35.05 6.42
C ILE A 119 -11.26 35.62 7.52
N ALA A 120 -9.98 35.24 7.56
CA ALA A 120 -9.03 35.74 8.55
C ALA A 120 -8.88 37.28 8.52
N ALA A 121 -8.75 37.86 7.32
CA ALA A 121 -8.63 39.31 7.13
C ALA A 121 -9.89 40.06 7.58
N ARG A 122 -11.09 39.48 7.35
CA ARG A 122 -12.36 40.04 7.84
C ARG A 122 -12.44 39.99 9.36
N SER A 123 -12.12 38.85 9.96
CA SER A 123 -12.14 38.66 11.40
C SER A 123 -11.11 39.54 12.12
N PHE A 124 -9.98 39.86 11.49
CA PHE A 124 -8.97 40.76 12.06
C PHE A 124 -9.54 42.16 12.38
N ARG A 125 -10.55 42.64 11.64
CA ARG A 125 -11.21 43.92 11.95
C ARG A 125 -11.97 43.89 13.28
N VAL A 126 -12.46 42.72 13.70
CA VAL A 126 -13.17 42.52 14.97
C VAL A 126 -12.22 42.71 16.15
N ILE A 127 -10.99 42.22 16.03
CA ILE A 127 -9.93 42.36 17.04
C ILE A 127 -9.68 43.85 17.36
N LEU A 128 -9.75 44.71 16.34
CA LEU A 128 -9.46 46.13 16.48
C LEU A 128 -10.59 46.93 17.17
N LYS A 129 -11.81 46.39 17.28
CA LYS A 129 -13.00 47.14 17.73
C LYS A 129 -13.48 46.81 19.15
N ASP A 130 -13.74 45.54 19.47
CA ASP A 130 -14.41 45.16 20.75
C ASP A 130 -13.44 44.49 21.74
N ARG A 131 -13.78 44.38 23.04
CA ARG A 131 -12.94 43.77 24.08
C ARG A 131 -13.25 42.29 24.32
N ILE A 132 -14.52 41.87 24.31
CA ILE A 132 -14.91 40.46 24.57
C ILE A 132 -14.78 39.61 23.30
N ASP A 133 -15.34 40.06 22.19
CA ASP A 133 -15.23 39.37 20.89
C ASP A 133 -13.78 39.25 20.42
N ARG A 134 -12.90 40.14 20.87
CA ARG A 134 -11.47 40.12 20.56
C ARG A 134 -10.77 38.87 21.09
N MET A 135 -11.01 38.50 22.35
CA MET A 135 -10.34 37.32 22.92
C MET A 135 -10.82 36.03 22.23
N LEU A 136 -12.12 35.92 21.97
CA LEU A 136 -12.67 34.79 21.22
C LEU A 136 -12.12 34.75 19.79
N CYS A 137 -12.11 35.88 19.08
CA CYS A 137 -11.60 35.96 17.70
C CYS A 137 -10.10 35.62 17.62
N ILE A 138 -9.27 36.12 18.54
CA ILE A 138 -7.85 35.77 18.63
C ILE A 138 -7.69 34.25 18.87
N SER A 139 -8.50 33.68 19.75
CA SER A 139 -8.44 32.25 20.07
C SER A 139 -8.81 31.40 18.86
N LEU A 140 -9.89 31.75 18.16
CA LEU A 140 -10.33 31.06 16.95
C LEU A 140 -9.31 31.20 15.80
N LEU A 141 -8.75 32.39 15.58
CA LEU A 141 -7.68 32.59 14.58
C LEU A 141 -6.40 31.83 14.94
N SER A 142 -6.05 31.75 16.23
CA SER A 142 -4.92 30.93 16.70
C SER A 142 -5.18 29.44 16.43
N SER A 143 -6.42 28.97 16.60
CA SER A 143 -6.80 27.59 16.25
C SER A 143 -6.69 27.33 14.75
N VAL A 144 -7.14 28.27 13.90
CA VAL A 144 -6.96 28.18 12.44
C VAL A 144 -5.48 28.09 12.09
N PHE A 145 -4.66 28.98 12.64
CA PHE A 145 -3.22 28.97 12.41
C PHE A 145 -2.57 27.65 12.87
N SER A 146 -2.89 27.19 14.08
CA SER A 146 -2.37 25.94 14.62
C SER A 146 -2.76 24.74 13.77
N TYR A 147 -4.00 24.70 13.26
CA TYR A 147 -4.44 23.67 12.33
C TYR A 147 -3.63 23.70 11.02
N LEU A 148 -3.50 24.87 10.39
CA LEU A 148 -2.73 25.02 9.14
C LEU A 148 -1.27 24.59 9.32
N VAL A 149 -0.64 24.92 10.46
CA VAL A 149 0.71 24.47 10.78
C VAL A 149 0.77 22.95 10.96
N ALA A 150 -0.19 22.35 11.68
CA ALA A 150 -0.25 20.90 11.85
C ALA A 150 -0.42 20.16 10.52
N MET A 151 -1.16 20.74 9.57
CA MET A 151 -1.40 20.20 8.23
C MET A 151 -0.16 20.23 7.31
N LEU A 152 0.94 20.89 7.70
CA LEU A 152 2.21 20.80 6.96
C LEU A 152 2.87 19.41 7.08
N THR A 153 2.55 18.65 8.13
CA THR A 153 3.13 17.32 8.40
C THR A 153 2.07 16.26 8.68
N SER A 154 0.81 16.57 8.36
CA SER A 154 -0.35 15.72 8.56
C SER A 154 -1.36 15.99 7.44
N PHE A 155 -2.46 15.25 7.47
CA PHE A 155 -3.65 15.49 6.65
C PHE A 155 -4.88 15.56 7.55
N SER A 156 -5.97 16.05 6.99
CA SER A 156 -7.23 16.24 7.67
C SER A 156 -8.03 14.94 7.67
N VAL A 157 -8.50 14.54 8.85
CA VAL A 157 -9.56 13.53 8.99
C VAL A 157 -10.91 14.24 9.16
N HIS A 158 -12.01 13.51 8.91
CA HIS A 158 -13.37 14.08 8.91
C HIS A 158 -13.69 14.90 10.18
N THR A 159 -13.24 14.43 11.35
CA THR A 159 -13.45 15.12 12.63
C THR A 159 -12.72 16.46 12.68
N THR A 160 -11.44 16.49 12.31
CA THR A 160 -10.63 17.72 12.30
C THR A 160 -11.11 18.72 11.25
N ALA A 161 -11.53 18.25 10.06
CA ALA A 161 -12.07 19.10 9.01
C ALA A 161 -13.40 19.76 9.43
N LEU A 162 -14.25 19.04 10.16
CA LEU A 162 -15.50 19.58 10.70
C LEU A 162 -15.26 20.71 11.70
N TYR A 163 -14.32 20.52 12.65
CA TYR A 163 -13.95 21.56 13.61
C TYR A 163 -13.35 22.77 12.91
N PHE A 164 -12.43 22.56 11.95
CA PHE A 164 -11.83 23.64 11.18
C PHE A 164 -12.89 24.47 10.44
N THR A 165 -13.81 23.81 9.73
CA THR A 165 -14.89 24.48 8.99
C THR A 165 -15.85 25.23 9.91
N THR A 166 -16.16 24.64 11.08
CA THR A 166 -17.00 25.29 12.10
C THR A 166 -16.34 26.55 12.65
N ILE A 167 -15.03 26.50 12.94
CA ILE A 167 -14.25 27.65 13.38
C ILE A 167 -14.25 28.76 12.31
N LEU A 168 -14.05 28.41 11.03
CA LEU A 168 -14.13 29.37 9.93
C LEU A 168 -15.52 30.01 9.83
N ALA A 169 -16.61 29.24 10.01
CA ALA A 169 -17.98 29.76 9.98
C ALA A 169 -18.27 30.73 11.14
N LEU A 170 -17.76 30.44 12.34
CA LEU A 170 -17.85 31.35 13.49
C LEU A 170 -17.07 32.65 13.22
N LEU A 171 -15.83 32.55 12.73
CA LEU A 171 -14.99 33.69 12.36
C LEU A 171 -15.63 34.56 11.28
N TRP A 172 -16.26 33.93 10.28
CA TRP A 172 -17.04 34.61 9.24
C TRP A 172 -18.21 35.40 9.84
N THR A 173 -19.00 34.76 10.70
CA THR A 173 -20.16 35.39 11.35
C THR A 173 -19.75 36.59 12.21
N MET A 174 -18.69 36.43 13.01
CA MET A 174 -18.15 37.52 13.83
C MET A 174 -17.62 38.68 12.96
N GLY A 175 -16.97 38.37 11.83
CA GLY A 175 -16.43 39.37 10.91
C GLY A 175 -17.47 40.13 10.10
N ASN A 176 -18.70 39.60 9.99
CA ASN A 176 -19.77 40.18 9.18
C ASN A 176 -20.88 40.87 9.99
N ASN A 177 -21.11 40.49 11.25
CA ASN A 177 -22.16 41.07 12.08
C ASN A 177 -21.72 42.39 12.75
N ARG A 178 -21.63 43.53 12.03
CA ARG A 178 -21.62 44.90 12.63
C ARG A 178 -22.06 46.05 11.71
N ASP A 179 -22.90 45.82 10.70
CA ASP A 179 -23.64 46.92 10.08
C ASP A 179 -25.10 46.85 10.54
N GLU A 180 -25.42 47.74 11.47
CA GLU A 180 -26.73 48.31 11.84
C GLU A 180 -27.95 47.40 11.86
N GLY A 181 -28.51 47.18 13.05
CA GLY A 181 -29.96 47.26 13.27
C GLY A 181 -30.85 46.43 12.35
N SER A 182 -30.39 45.32 11.78
CA SER A 182 -31.27 44.42 11.08
C SER A 182 -32.18 43.82 12.15
N GLN A 183 -33.40 44.36 12.27
CA GLN A 183 -34.51 43.57 12.78
C GLN A 183 -34.36 42.20 12.13
N TYR A 184 -34.38 41.14 12.94
CA TYR A 184 -34.57 39.79 12.41
C TYR A 184 -35.93 39.81 11.70
N GLY A 185 -35.97 40.32 10.47
CA GLY A 185 -37.05 40.04 9.56
C GLY A 185 -37.15 38.54 9.58
N SER A 186 -38.36 38.02 9.76
CA SER A 186 -38.61 36.62 9.44
C SER A 186 -37.84 36.34 8.16
N ILE A 187 -37.01 35.30 8.15
CA ILE A 187 -36.42 34.85 6.89
C ILE A 187 -37.64 34.47 6.07
N ALA A 188 -38.16 35.42 5.30
CA ALA A 188 -39.09 35.14 4.24
C ALA A 188 -38.27 34.25 3.37
N ILE A 189 -38.56 32.94 3.43
CA ILE A 189 -37.92 31.93 2.60
C ILE A 189 -38.28 32.35 1.17
N GLY A 190 -37.45 33.22 0.60
CA GLY A 190 -37.62 33.72 -0.74
C GLY A 190 -37.52 32.55 -1.70
N LYS A 191 -37.77 32.80 -2.98
CA LYS A 191 -37.67 31.75 -4.01
C LYS A 191 -36.29 31.07 -4.02
N PHE A 192 -35.24 31.74 -3.55
CA PHE A 192 -33.84 31.29 -3.57
C PHE A 192 -33.52 30.10 -2.62
N PRO A 193 -33.79 30.16 -1.29
CA PRO A 193 -33.61 28.98 -0.42
C PRO A 193 -34.56 27.81 -0.75
N ARG A 194 -35.75 28.07 -1.31
CA ARG A 194 -36.60 26.98 -1.86
C ARG A 194 -35.94 26.32 -3.07
N LEU A 195 -35.35 27.11 -3.96
CA LEU A 195 -34.59 26.59 -5.11
C LEU A 195 -33.35 25.81 -4.65
N ALA A 196 -32.62 26.30 -3.64
CA ALA A 196 -31.49 25.57 -3.06
C ALA A 196 -31.92 24.23 -2.45
N ILE A 197 -33.02 24.17 -1.69
CA ILE A 197 -33.55 22.90 -1.16
C ILE A 197 -34.01 21.98 -2.30
N VAL A 198 -34.71 22.51 -3.30
CA VAL A 198 -35.15 21.74 -4.48
C VAL A 198 -33.97 21.21 -5.31
N LEU A 199 -32.82 21.91 -5.34
CA LEU A 199 -31.61 21.46 -6.02
C LEU A 199 -30.74 20.54 -5.16
N LEU A 200 -30.69 20.75 -3.85
CA LEU A 200 -29.88 19.96 -2.92
C LEU A 200 -30.55 18.65 -2.51
N LEU A 201 -31.88 18.60 -2.41
CA LEU A 201 -32.60 17.39 -2.01
C LEU A 201 -32.37 16.23 -3.00
N PRO A 202 -32.47 16.41 -4.34
CA PRO A 202 -32.11 15.36 -5.29
C PRO A 202 -30.65 14.93 -5.16
N PHE A 203 -29.72 15.85 -4.89
CA PHE A 203 -28.31 15.52 -4.68
C PHE A 203 -28.10 14.70 -3.41
N VAL A 204 -28.75 15.05 -2.29
CA VAL A 204 -28.68 14.30 -1.04
C VAL A 204 -29.32 12.92 -1.18
N VAL A 205 -30.47 12.83 -1.84
CA VAL A 205 -31.13 11.54 -2.12
C VAL A 205 -30.25 10.69 -3.02
N PHE A 206 -29.72 11.26 -4.10
CA PHE A 206 -28.79 10.58 -5.01
C PHE A 206 -27.54 10.08 -4.27
N SER A 207 -26.91 10.95 -3.46
CA SER A 207 -25.74 10.58 -2.65
C SER A 207 -26.09 9.51 -1.63
N GLY A 208 -27.26 9.57 -0.99
CA GLY A 208 -27.72 8.57 -0.04
C GLY A 208 -27.94 7.21 -0.70
N VAL A 209 -28.61 7.18 -1.86
CA VAL A 209 -28.81 5.96 -2.66
C VAL A 209 -27.47 5.38 -3.10
N TYR A 210 -26.57 6.21 -3.63
CA TYR A 210 -25.23 5.78 -4.04
C TYR A 210 -24.44 5.17 -2.88
N SER A 211 -24.47 5.80 -1.69
CA SER A 211 -23.80 5.28 -0.49
C SER A 211 -24.39 3.96 -0.01
N VAL A 212 -25.72 3.79 -0.06
CA VAL A 212 -26.37 2.52 0.29
C VAL A 212 -26.02 1.43 -0.71
N GLN A 213 -25.98 1.74 -2.00
CA GLN A 213 -25.55 0.80 -3.05
C GLN A 213 -24.09 0.37 -2.84
N ALA A 214 -23.18 1.31 -2.56
CA ALA A 214 -21.78 1.00 -2.28
C ALA A 214 -21.63 0.10 -1.04
N TYR A 215 -22.34 0.42 0.05
CA TYR A 215 -22.34 -0.42 1.27
C TYR A 215 -22.88 -1.83 1.01
N TYR A 216 -23.94 -1.94 0.20
CA TYR A 216 -24.50 -3.23 -0.17
C TYR A 216 -23.53 -4.03 -1.06
N ALA A 217 -22.85 -3.38 -2.01
CA ALA A 217 -21.81 -4.00 -2.82
C ALA A 217 -20.64 -4.52 -1.96
N ASP A 218 -20.19 -3.75 -0.96
CA ASP A 218 -19.18 -4.20 0.01
C ASP A 218 -19.64 -5.43 0.79
N HIS A 219 -20.89 -5.46 1.23
CA HIS A 219 -21.47 -6.59 1.93
C HIS A 219 -21.47 -7.86 1.04
N LEU A 220 -21.93 -7.73 -0.21
CA LEU A 220 -21.94 -8.85 -1.18
C LEU A 220 -20.52 -9.33 -1.49
N ALA A 221 -19.57 -8.42 -1.69
CA ALA A 221 -18.17 -8.79 -1.92
C ALA A 221 -17.60 -9.55 -0.72
N MET A 222 -17.89 -9.12 0.52
CA MET A 222 -17.47 -9.84 1.72
C MET A 222 -18.09 -11.25 1.77
N GLU A 223 -19.40 -11.37 1.52
CA GLU A 223 -20.10 -12.65 1.49
C GLU A 223 -19.54 -13.58 0.40
N ALA A 224 -19.23 -13.05 -0.78
CA ALA A 224 -18.57 -13.79 -1.87
C ALA A 224 -17.26 -14.44 -1.41
N ARG A 225 -16.42 -13.70 -0.67
CA ARG A 225 -15.15 -14.20 -0.13
C ARG A 225 -15.37 -15.31 0.89
N ILE A 226 -16.35 -15.13 1.77
CA ILE A 226 -16.72 -16.16 2.76
C ILE A 226 -17.15 -17.45 2.03
N SER A 227 -18.05 -17.36 1.04
CA SER A 227 -18.48 -18.51 0.25
C SER A 227 -17.32 -19.19 -0.47
N GLY A 228 -16.38 -18.43 -1.04
CA GLY A 228 -15.18 -18.98 -1.69
C GLY A 228 -14.25 -19.71 -0.71
N LEU A 229 -14.12 -19.23 0.53
CA LEU A 229 -13.37 -19.92 1.58
C LEU A 229 -14.05 -21.22 2.04
N GLU A 230 -15.38 -21.24 2.06
CA GLU A 230 -16.21 -22.42 2.37
C GLU A 230 -16.26 -23.43 1.21
N GLY A 231 -15.80 -23.03 0.01
CA GLY A 231 -15.75 -23.87 -1.18
C GLY A 231 -17.00 -23.78 -2.07
N ASP A 232 -17.95 -22.90 -1.77
CA ASP A 232 -19.08 -22.59 -2.65
C ASP A 232 -18.69 -21.52 -3.68
N TYR A 233 -17.95 -21.96 -4.69
CA TYR A 233 -17.45 -21.06 -5.74
C TYR A 233 -18.55 -20.55 -6.68
N GLY A 234 -19.67 -21.28 -6.81
CA GLY A 234 -20.81 -20.81 -7.61
C GLY A 234 -21.42 -19.55 -7.01
N THR A 235 -21.64 -19.55 -5.69
CA THR A 235 -22.10 -18.37 -4.96
C THR A 235 -21.06 -17.26 -4.96
N MET A 236 -19.78 -17.58 -4.79
CA MET A 236 -18.68 -16.61 -4.91
C MET A 236 -18.71 -15.86 -6.24
N HIS A 237 -18.74 -16.57 -7.37
CA HIS A 237 -18.76 -15.96 -8.71
C HIS A 237 -19.97 -15.03 -8.88
N ARG A 238 -21.16 -15.47 -8.46
CA ARG A 238 -22.40 -14.68 -8.57
C ARG A 238 -22.33 -13.40 -7.73
N LEU A 239 -21.97 -13.52 -6.45
CA LEU A 239 -21.95 -12.39 -5.51
C LEU A 239 -20.89 -11.34 -5.89
N PHE A 240 -19.71 -11.75 -6.36
CA PHE A 240 -18.74 -10.80 -6.88
C PHE A 240 -19.23 -10.06 -8.11
N ASN A 241 -19.89 -10.75 -9.04
CA ASN A 241 -20.46 -10.10 -10.22
C ASN A 241 -21.54 -9.08 -9.83
N GLU A 242 -22.42 -9.44 -8.90
CA GLU A 242 -23.46 -8.55 -8.37
C GLU A 242 -22.86 -7.31 -7.66
N ALA A 243 -21.81 -7.49 -6.86
CA ALA A 243 -21.08 -6.38 -6.24
C ALA A 243 -20.47 -5.43 -7.28
N ILE A 244 -19.86 -5.98 -8.34
CA ILE A 244 -19.26 -5.18 -9.43
C ILE A 244 -20.35 -4.45 -10.23
N GLU A 245 -21.50 -5.06 -10.49
CA GLU A 245 -22.62 -4.42 -11.18
C GLU A 245 -23.21 -3.25 -10.38
N LEU A 246 -23.29 -3.37 -9.05
CA LEU A 246 -23.79 -2.31 -8.17
C LEU A 246 -22.84 -1.12 -8.06
N ASN A 247 -21.53 -1.35 -8.16
CA ASN A 247 -20.53 -0.30 -8.07
C ASN A 247 -19.36 -0.56 -9.05
N PRO A 248 -19.60 -0.34 -10.36
CA PRO A 248 -18.64 -0.72 -11.41
C PRO A 248 -17.39 0.17 -11.42
N GLY A 249 -17.41 1.33 -10.77
CA GLY A 249 -16.26 2.22 -10.67
C GLY A 249 -15.22 1.82 -9.62
N PHE A 250 -15.52 0.83 -8.77
CA PHE A 250 -14.62 0.42 -7.70
C PHE A 250 -13.85 -0.86 -8.06
N ASP A 251 -12.63 -0.66 -8.55
CA ASP A 251 -11.78 -1.72 -9.11
C ASP A 251 -11.34 -2.79 -8.09
N ALA A 252 -11.40 -2.48 -6.79
CA ALA A 252 -10.98 -3.41 -5.75
C ALA A 252 -11.81 -4.71 -5.74
N TYR A 253 -13.09 -4.66 -6.14
CA TYR A 253 -13.91 -5.87 -6.27
C TYR A 253 -13.40 -6.79 -7.38
N ARG A 254 -12.99 -6.23 -8.52
CA ARG A 254 -12.42 -7.01 -9.64
C ARG A 254 -11.12 -7.69 -9.24
N ILE A 255 -10.26 -6.97 -8.53
CA ILE A 255 -8.97 -7.49 -8.05
C ILE A 255 -9.19 -8.60 -7.01
N SER A 256 -10.11 -8.38 -6.08
CA SER A 256 -10.46 -9.38 -5.05
C SER A 256 -11.03 -10.63 -5.70
N TYR A 257 -11.98 -10.45 -6.62
CA TYR A 257 -12.57 -11.54 -7.36
C TYR A 257 -11.54 -12.31 -8.19
N LEU A 258 -10.63 -11.63 -8.91
CA LEU A 258 -9.55 -12.28 -9.64
C LEU A 258 -8.73 -13.20 -8.73
N ASN A 259 -8.31 -12.70 -7.56
CA ASN A 259 -7.47 -13.47 -6.65
C ASN A 259 -8.18 -14.71 -6.11
N ASP A 260 -9.43 -14.55 -5.66
CA ASP A 260 -10.20 -15.65 -5.07
C ASP A 260 -10.67 -16.66 -6.15
N ALA A 261 -10.98 -16.17 -7.34
CA ALA A 261 -11.33 -17.00 -8.50
C ALA A 261 -10.13 -17.84 -8.98
N ILE A 262 -8.94 -17.26 -9.13
CA ILE A 262 -7.74 -18.02 -9.52
C ILE A 262 -7.43 -19.10 -8.47
N ALA A 263 -7.47 -18.74 -7.18
CA ALA A 263 -7.26 -19.70 -6.10
C ALA A 263 -8.26 -20.87 -6.15
N SER A 264 -9.51 -20.63 -6.59
CA SER A 264 -10.48 -21.70 -6.79
C SER A 264 -10.10 -22.65 -7.93
N THR A 265 -9.46 -22.16 -9.00
CA THR A 265 -9.01 -22.99 -10.14
C THR A 265 -7.80 -23.86 -9.83
N GLU A 266 -7.02 -23.50 -8.80
CA GLU A 266 -5.94 -24.34 -8.27
C GLU A 266 -6.49 -25.49 -7.43
N LYS A 267 -7.61 -25.26 -6.73
CA LYS A 267 -8.28 -26.28 -5.91
C LYS A 267 -9.16 -27.23 -6.73
N ILE A 268 -9.79 -26.73 -7.79
CA ILE A 268 -10.61 -27.52 -8.70
C ILE A 268 -9.81 -27.82 -9.96
N ASP A 269 -9.25 -29.02 -10.03
CA ASP A 269 -8.55 -29.51 -11.22
C ASP A 269 -9.54 -29.89 -12.34
N SER A 270 -10.10 -28.88 -12.99
CA SER A 270 -11.01 -29.03 -14.14
C SER A 270 -10.74 -27.95 -15.18
N ALA A 271 -10.31 -28.35 -16.38
CA ALA A 271 -10.10 -27.45 -17.50
C ALA A 271 -11.38 -26.69 -17.89
N GLN A 272 -12.53 -27.35 -17.81
CA GLN A 272 -13.82 -26.72 -18.08
C GLN A 272 -14.14 -25.62 -17.06
N TYR A 273 -13.94 -25.91 -15.77
CA TYR A 273 -14.16 -24.92 -14.71
C TYR A 273 -13.20 -23.74 -14.87
N ARG A 274 -11.91 -24.01 -15.10
CA ARG A 274 -10.91 -22.98 -15.36
C ARG A 274 -11.31 -22.08 -16.53
N GLN A 275 -11.75 -22.65 -17.65
CA GLN A 275 -12.22 -21.88 -18.80
C GLN A 275 -13.40 -20.98 -18.43
N GLN A 276 -14.42 -21.53 -17.76
CA GLN A 276 -15.60 -20.76 -17.33
C GLN A 276 -15.23 -19.61 -16.40
N THR A 277 -14.33 -19.85 -15.45
CA THR A 277 -13.82 -18.82 -14.53
C THR A 277 -13.09 -17.72 -15.30
N LEU A 278 -12.24 -18.06 -16.26
CA LEU A 278 -11.49 -17.07 -17.05
C LEU A 278 -12.38 -16.26 -18.01
N ASP A 279 -13.46 -16.85 -18.51
CA ASP A 279 -14.46 -16.14 -19.31
C ASP A 279 -15.21 -15.11 -18.45
N LEU A 280 -15.64 -15.50 -17.24
CA LEU A 280 -16.26 -14.60 -16.27
C LEU A 280 -15.33 -13.45 -15.89
N LEU A 281 -14.06 -13.77 -15.59
CA LEU A 281 -13.05 -12.76 -15.26
C LEU A 281 -12.80 -11.83 -16.45
N THR A 282 -12.70 -12.35 -17.67
CA THR A 282 -12.50 -11.51 -18.86
C THR A 282 -13.67 -10.53 -19.06
N ALA A 283 -14.91 -10.98 -18.82
CA ALA A 283 -16.11 -10.15 -19.01
C ALA A 283 -16.22 -8.96 -18.05
N ILE A 284 -15.66 -9.08 -16.84
CA ILE A 284 -15.72 -8.00 -15.84
C ILE A 284 -14.56 -7.01 -15.92
N PHE A 285 -13.46 -7.38 -16.58
CA PHE A 285 -12.31 -6.49 -16.73
C PHE A 285 -12.62 -5.40 -17.77
N PRO A 286 -12.29 -4.13 -17.50
CA PRO A 286 -12.58 -3.05 -18.43
C PRO A 286 -11.70 -3.15 -19.69
N ASP A 287 -12.27 -2.80 -20.85
CA ASP A 287 -11.55 -2.76 -22.14
C ASP A 287 -10.32 -1.84 -22.11
N ARG A 288 -10.36 -0.81 -21.25
CA ARG A 288 -9.28 0.17 -21.10
C ARG A 288 -8.95 0.40 -19.64
N ILE A 289 -7.73 0.04 -19.26
CA ILE A 289 -7.16 0.33 -17.95
C ILE A 289 -6.35 1.62 -18.01
N ALA A 290 -6.54 2.50 -17.02
CA ALA A 290 -5.81 3.76 -16.94
C ALA A 290 -4.30 3.54 -16.85
N SER A 291 -3.51 4.45 -17.41
CA SER A 291 -2.05 4.28 -17.48
C SER A 291 -1.35 4.33 -16.13
N ASP A 292 -1.98 5.00 -15.17
CA ASP A 292 -1.51 5.21 -13.80
C ASP A 292 -2.11 4.23 -12.80
N ASP A 293 -3.02 3.34 -13.21
CA ASP A 293 -3.61 2.34 -12.30
C ASP A 293 -2.72 1.11 -12.17
N TYR A 294 -1.78 1.18 -11.23
CA TYR A 294 -0.84 0.10 -10.91
C TYR A 294 -1.56 -1.21 -10.57
N ALA A 295 -2.59 -1.14 -9.72
CA ALA A 295 -3.25 -2.32 -9.18
C ALA A 295 -4.02 -3.07 -10.27
N MET A 296 -4.76 -2.34 -11.11
CA MET A 296 -5.48 -2.95 -12.24
C MET A 296 -4.55 -3.47 -13.32
N ARG A 297 -3.44 -2.79 -13.62
CA ARG A 297 -2.43 -3.29 -14.59
C ARG A 297 -1.76 -4.57 -14.10
N LYS A 298 -1.45 -4.64 -12.80
CA LYS A 298 -0.93 -5.88 -12.19
C LYS A 298 -1.97 -7.00 -12.30
N ALA A 299 -3.23 -6.71 -12.00
CA ALA A 299 -4.32 -7.68 -12.11
C ALA A 299 -4.53 -8.16 -13.55
N GLU A 300 -4.43 -7.27 -14.55
CA GLU A 300 -4.50 -7.61 -15.97
C GLU A 300 -3.35 -8.53 -16.39
N ALA A 301 -2.11 -8.24 -15.98
CA ALA A 301 -0.95 -9.08 -16.28
C ALA A 301 -1.10 -10.50 -15.69
N ARG A 302 -1.64 -10.59 -14.46
CA ARG A 302 -1.96 -11.87 -13.82
C ARG A 302 -3.07 -12.61 -14.58
N LEU A 303 -4.16 -11.95 -14.94
CA LEU A 303 -5.25 -12.57 -15.72
C LEU A 303 -4.74 -13.09 -17.08
N LYS A 304 -3.89 -12.33 -17.77
CA LYS A 304 -3.26 -12.78 -19.02
C LYS A 304 -2.36 -13.99 -18.83
N THR A 305 -1.66 -14.07 -17.70
CA THR A 305 -0.86 -15.27 -17.35
C THR A 305 -1.77 -16.50 -17.29
N GLU A 306 -2.87 -16.44 -16.55
CA GLU A 306 -3.81 -17.56 -16.42
C GLU A 306 -4.46 -17.94 -17.76
N LYS A 307 -4.82 -16.95 -18.59
CA LYS A 307 -5.35 -17.19 -19.93
C LYS A 307 -4.33 -17.86 -20.84
N ALA A 308 -3.05 -17.49 -20.75
CA ALA A 308 -1.99 -18.14 -21.50
C ALA A 308 -1.75 -19.58 -21.01
N LEU A 309 -1.83 -19.85 -19.70
CA LEU A 309 -1.76 -21.21 -19.15
C LEU A 309 -2.95 -22.08 -19.58
N ALA A 310 -4.12 -21.49 -19.78
CA ALA A 310 -5.30 -22.16 -20.34
C ALA A 310 -5.25 -22.30 -21.87
N GLY A 311 -4.22 -21.77 -22.55
CA GLY A 311 -4.11 -21.81 -24.01
C GLY A 311 -5.10 -20.88 -24.75
N ILE A 312 -5.70 -19.92 -24.05
CA ILE A 312 -6.66 -18.96 -24.60
C ILE A 312 -5.93 -17.85 -25.38
N ILE A 313 -4.74 -17.46 -24.90
CA ILE A 313 -3.87 -16.45 -25.52
C ILE A 313 -2.42 -16.95 -25.53
N GLU A 314 -1.53 -16.25 -26.21
CA GLU A 314 -0.11 -16.64 -26.27
C GLU A 314 0.64 -16.19 -25.01
N GLN A 315 1.71 -16.90 -24.64
CA GLN A 315 2.61 -16.50 -23.54
C GLN A 315 3.16 -15.08 -23.76
N GLY A 316 3.41 -14.70 -25.02
CA GLY A 316 3.90 -13.35 -25.38
C GLY A 316 2.95 -12.21 -24.98
N ASP A 317 1.64 -12.49 -24.88
CA ASP A 317 0.66 -11.50 -24.43
C ASP A 317 0.80 -11.22 -22.93
N ALA A 318 1.04 -12.27 -22.13
CA ALA A 318 1.31 -12.14 -20.70
C ALA A 318 2.66 -11.44 -20.45
N GLU A 319 3.70 -11.82 -21.19
CA GLU A 319 5.02 -11.18 -21.12
C GLU A 319 4.94 -9.69 -21.47
N SER A 320 4.22 -9.34 -22.53
CA SER A 320 4.00 -7.94 -22.95
C SER A 320 3.29 -7.10 -21.88
N ALA A 321 2.37 -7.70 -21.13
CA ALA A 321 1.67 -7.03 -20.04
C ALA A 321 2.59 -6.74 -18.86
N TYR A 322 3.42 -7.71 -18.45
CA TYR A 322 4.44 -7.50 -17.42
C TYR A 322 5.52 -6.51 -17.86
N ASP A 323 5.91 -6.52 -19.13
CA ASP A 323 6.83 -5.55 -19.69
C ASP A 323 6.27 -4.12 -19.65
N ALA A 324 4.98 -3.96 -19.95
CA ALA A 324 4.31 -2.66 -19.83
C ALA A 324 4.23 -2.20 -18.37
N LEU A 325 3.99 -3.14 -17.44
CA LEU A 325 3.98 -2.87 -16.01
C LEU A 325 5.38 -2.48 -15.50
N ALA A 326 6.42 -3.24 -15.85
CA ALA A 326 7.80 -2.95 -15.49
C ALA A 326 8.32 -1.65 -16.09
N ARG A 327 7.92 -1.29 -17.32
CA ARG A 327 8.24 0.04 -17.89
C ARG A 327 7.57 1.19 -17.16
N ALA A 328 6.33 1.00 -16.70
CA ALA A 328 5.59 2.03 -15.96
C ALA A 328 6.08 2.16 -14.51
N TYR A 329 6.52 1.05 -13.91
CA TYR A 329 6.89 0.96 -12.49
C TYR A 329 8.24 0.22 -12.31
N PRO A 330 9.34 0.74 -12.89
CA PRO A 330 10.59 -0.01 -13.02
C PRO A 330 11.31 -0.27 -11.70
N ARG A 331 10.95 0.45 -10.64
CA ARG A 331 11.62 0.40 -9.34
C ARG A 331 10.84 -0.35 -8.28
N ILE A 332 9.67 -0.90 -8.60
CA ILE A 332 8.84 -1.64 -7.64
C ILE A 332 9.29 -3.11 -7.64
N PRO A 333 9.92 -3.62 -6.56
CA PRO A 333 10.46 -4.98 -6.51
C PRO A 333 9.43 -6.06 -6.85
N ILE A 334 8.21 -5.95 -6.32
CA ILE A 334 7.16 -6.96 -6.55
C ILE A 334 6.79 -7.10 -8.04
N VAL A 335 7.00 -6.08 -8.88
CA VAL A 335 6.72 -6.18 -10.32
C VAL A 335 7.67 -7.16 -11.00
N LEU A 336 8.96 -7.10 -10.70
CA LEU A 336 9.96 -8.02 -11.24
C LEU A 336 9.79 -9.42 -10.68
N LEU A 337 9.42 -9.54 -9.39
CA LEU A 337 9.11 -10.83 -8.78
C LEU A 337 7.94 -11.53 -9.50
N GLU A 338 6.83 -10.82 -9.73
CA GLU A 338 5.67 -11.41 -10.41
C GLU A 338 5.98 -11.76 -11.87
N LYS A 339 6.77 -10.93 -12.57
CA LYS A 339 7.25 -11.25 -13.92
C LYS A 339 8.13 -12.50 -13.92
N SER A 340 9.05 -12.64 -12.95
CA SER A 340 9.88 -13.85 -12.84
C SER A 340 9.04 -15.09 -12.57
N LYS A 341 8.04 -15.01 -11.67
CA LYS A 341 7.10 -16.11 -11.42
C LYS A 341 6.33 -16.50 -12.67
N MET A 342 5.88 -15.52 -13.46
CA MET A 342 5.24 -15.79 -14.75
C MET A 342 6.16 -16.62 -15.66
N HIS A 343 7.42 -16.21 -15.83
CA HIS A 343 8.40 -17.00 -16.60
C HIS A 343 8.62 -18.41 -16.04
N MET A 344 8.68 -18.56 -14.71
CA MET A 344 8.82 -19.87 -14.06
C MET A 344 7.66 -20.82 -14.34
N VAL A 345 6.42 -20.30 -14.40
CA VAL A 345 5.24 -21.14 -14.68
C VAL A 345 5.25 -21.61 -16.15
N PHE A 346 5.81 -20.82 -17.06
CA PHE A 346 6.03 -21.23 -18.45
C PHE A 346 7.34 -22.00 -18.68
N ASN A 347 8.07 -22.37 -17.62
CA ASN A 347 9.39 -23.02 -17.67
C ASN A 347 10.46 -22.22 -18.44
N ASP A 348 10.32 -20.90 -18.55
CA ASP A 348 11.31 -20.00 -19.12
C ASP A 348 12.30 -19.56 -18.01
N ASN A 349 13.04 -20.52 -17.45
CA ASN A 349 13.82 -20.30 -16.23
C ASN A 349 14.99 -19.33 -16.45
N GLU A 350 15.56 -19.25 -17.66
CA GLU A 350 16.63 -18.28 -17.98
C GLU A 350 16.14 -16.84 -17.84
N LYS A 351 14.96 -16.52 -18.39
CA LYS A 351 14.35 -15.19 -18.21
C LYS A 351 13.94 -14.95 -16.76
N ALA A 352 13.46 -15.97 -16.06
CA ALA A 352 13.15 -15.86 -14.63
C ALA A 352 14.40 -15.48 -13.81
N ILE A 353 15.54 -16.16 -14.03
CA ILE A 353 16.83 -15.86 -13.40
C ILE A 353 17.27 -14.43 -13.72
N PHE A 354 17.14 -14.00 -14.97
CA PHE A 354 17.48 -12.63 -15.38
C PHE A 354 16.66 -11.58 -14.61
N GLU A 355 15.34 -11.75 -14.51
CA GLU A 355 14.47 -10.82 -13.79
C GLU A 355 14.70 -10.86 -12.27
N LEU A 356 15.01 -12.02 -11.70
CA LEU A 356 15.40 -12.16 -10.28
C LEU A 356 16.75 -11.49 -9.99
N GLY A 357 17.71 -11.59 -10.90
CA GLY A 357 18.98 -10.88 -10.79
C GLY A 357 18.79 -9.35 -10.82
N ARG A 358 17.91 -8.85 -11.69
CA ARG A 358 17.53 -7.42 -11.71
C ARG A 358 16.84 -7.02 -10.40
N LEU A 359 15.90 -7.83 -9.93
CA LEU A 359 15.21 -7.62 -8.67
C LEU A 359 16.18 -7.45 -7.51
N LEU A 360 17.09 -8.41 -7.33
CA LEU A 360 18.08 -8.42 -6.25
C LEU A 360 19.02 -7.20 -6.31
N ASN A 361 19.38 -6.74 -7.51
CA ASN A 361 20.20 -5.53 -7.69
C ASN A 361 19.45 -4.23 -7.36
N ASP A 362 18.12 -4.21 -7.51
CA ASP A 362 17.28 -3.05 -7.22
C ASP A 362 16.78 -3.01 -5.76
N LEU A 363 17.09 -4.04 -4.95
CA LEU A 363 16.80 -4.04 -3.52
C LEU A 363 17.74 -3.10 -2.75
N PRO A 364 17.28 -2.55 -1.60
CA PRO A 364 18.16 -1.82 -0.71
C PRO A 364 19.38 -2.64 -0.29
N ASP A 365 20.54 -1.98 -0.20
CA ASP A 365 21.75 -2.61 0.33
C ASP A 365 21.51 -3.03 1.79
N LEU A 366 21.59 -4.34 2.05
CA LEU A 366 21.47 -4.91 3.40
C LEU A 366 22.59 -4.42 4.34
N ASN A 367 23.67 -3.85 3.80
CA ASN A 367 24.72 -3.20 4.59
C ASN A 367 24.45 -1.74 4.94
N ASP A 368 23.35 -1.15 4.45
CA ASP A 368 22.96 0.21 4.80
C ASP A 368 22.85 0.35 6.34
N PRO A 369 23.60 1.27 6.97
CA PRO A 369 23.59 1.44 8.42
C PRO A 369 22.20 1.77 8.98
N ILE A 370 21.40 2.52 8.24
CA ILE A 370 20.04 2.91 8.63
C ILE A 370 19.14 1.68 8.61
N LEU A 371 19.27 0.84 7.58
CA LEU A 371 18.51 -0.41 7.50
C LEU A 371 18.89 -1.36 8.63
N LYS A 372 20.19 -1.54 8.91
CA LYS A 372 20.70 -2.39 9.99
C LYS A 372 20.27 -1.95 11.40
N GLU A 373 20.09 -0.65 11.62
CA GLU A 373 19.59 -0.12 12.90
C GLU A 373 18.12 -0.56 13.15
N HIS A 374 17.37 -0.89 12.10
CA HIS A 374 15.93 -1.17 12.17
C HIS A 374 15.62 -2.60 11.74
N ILE A 375 15.68 -3.49 12.73
CA ILE A 375 15.58 -4.95 12.55
C ILE A 375 14.32 -5.37 11.79
N GLU A 376 13.18 -4.71 11.99
CA GLU A 376 11.93 -5.04 11.28
C GLU A 376 12.05 -4.81 9.77
N HIS A 377 12.50 -3.62 9.35
CA HIS A 377 12.67 -3.30 7.92
C HIS A 377 13.80 -4.12 7.31
N TYR A 378 14.91 -4.31 8.05
CA TYR A 378 15.99 -5.19 7.63
C TYR A 378 15.46 -6.59 7.35
N LYS A 379 14.64 -7.13 8.26
CA LYS A 379 14.06 -8.45 8.13
C LYS A 379 13.14 -8.53 6.91
N GLU A 380 12.29 -7.54 6.66
CA GLU A 380 11.43 -7.55 5.47
C GLU A 380 12.23 -7.56 4.16
N VAL A 381 13.28 -6.73 4.06
CA VAL A 381 14.15 -6.70 2.86
C VAL A 381 14.94 -8.00 2.74
N SER A 382 15.46 -8.53 3.86
CA SER A 382 16.21 -9.78 3.93
C SER A 382 15.35 -10.99 3.54
N ASP A 383 14.13 -11.09 4.08
CA ASP A 383 13.17 -12.16 3.79
C ASP A 383 12.76 -12.11 2.30
N PHE A 384 12.56 -10.91 1.76
CA PHE A 384 12.25 -10.72 0.34
C PHE A 384 13.42 -11.11 -0.57
N ALA A 385 14.65 -10.74 -0.20
CA ALA A 385 15.87 -11.15 -0.91
C ALA A 385 16.10 -12.68 -0.83
N ALA A 386 15.89 -13.28 0.34
CA ALA A 386 15.96 -14.72 0.57
C ALA A 386 14.96 -15.46 -0.31
N TYR A 387 13.73 -14.96 -0.41
CA TYR A 387 12.71 -15.54 -1.30
C TYR A 387 13.11 -15.43 -2.78
N ALA A 388 13.68 -14.30 -3.21
CA ALA A 388 14.17 -14.15 -4.58
C ALA A 388 15.34 -15.11 -4.91
N HIS A 389 16.30 -15.27 -3.99
CA HIS A 389 17.37 -16.26 -4.11
C HIS A 389 16.85 -17.70 -4.14
N LEU A 390 15.82 -18.02 -3.35
CA LEU A 390 15.18 -19.34 -3.39
C LEU A 390 14.59 -19.62 -4.77
N LEU A 391 13.85 -18.68 -5.37
CA LEU A 391 13.29 -18.84 -6.71
C LEU A 391 14.40 -18.96 -7.77
N SER A 392 15.49 -18.20 -7.63
CA SER A 392 16.65 -18.25 -8.51
C SER A 392 17.32 -19.63 -8.46
N GLY A 393 17.53 -20.17 -7.25
CA GLY A 393 18.05 -21.52 -7.05
C GLY A 393 17.16 -22.60 -7.66
N ILE A 394 15.83 -22.47 -7.52
CA ILE A 394 14.87 -23.39 -8.15
C ILE A 394 14.97 -23.34 -9.68
N CYS A 395 15.15 -22.14 -10.25
CA CYS A 395 15.35 -21.99 -11.69
C CYS A 395 16.65 -22.66 -12.15
N HIS A 396 17.77 -22.41 -11.46
CA HIS A 396 19.05 -23.05 -11.78
C HIS A 396 18.99 -24.58 -11.63
N GLU A 397 18.29 -25.09 -10.62
CA GLU A 397 18.07 -26.52 -10.42
C GLU A 397 17.30 -27.14 -11.59
N ARG A 398 16.23 -26.49 -12.07
CA ARG A 398 15.43 -26.94 -13.23
C ARG A 398 16.24 -26.97 -14.53
N GLU A 399 17.17 -26.03 -14.69
CA GLU A 399 18.09 -25.99 -15.84
C GLU A 399 19.27 -26.98 -15.71
N GLY A 400 19.40 -27.69 -14.58
CA GLY A 400 20.53 -28.59 -14.31
C GLY A 400 21.83 -27.88 -13.93
N ASN A 401 21.79 -26.57 -13.69
CA ASN A 401 22.89 -25.75 -13.20
C ASN A 401 23.04 -25.92 -11.68
N LEU A 402 23.32 -27.16 -11.26
CA LEU A 402 23.34 -27.58 -9.85
C LEU A 402 24.35 -26.80 -8.97
N PRO A 403 25.56 -26.44 -9.45
CA PRO A 403 26.48 -25.61 -8.67
C PRO A 403 25.91 -24.21 -8.37
N GLU A 404 25.30 -23.57 -9.35
CA GLU A 404 24.66 -22.27 -9.21
C GLU A 404 23.44 -22.35 -8.29
N ALA A 405 22.66 -23.42 -8.38
CA ALA A 405 21.55 -23.68 -7.45
C ALA A 405 22.05 -23.78 -6.00
N ILE A 406 23.15 -24.50 -5.75
CA ILE A 406 23.77 -24.58 -4.42
C ILE A 406 24.20 -23.20 -3.92
N MET A 407 24.82 -22.39 -4.78
CA MET A 407 25.22 -21.02 -4.43
C MET A 407 24.01 -20.16 -4.04
N GLU A 408 22.95 -20.17 -4.85
CA GLU A 408 21.74 -19.39 -4.58
C GLU A 408 21.04 -19.83 -3.29
N TYR A 409 20.89 -21.14 -3.06
CA TYR A 409 20.35 -21.65 -1.79
C TYR A 409 21.26 -21.34 -0.58
N GLY A 410 22.58 -21.29 -0.79
CA GLY A 410 23.53 -20.83 0.21
C GLY A 410 23.24 -19.40 0.65
N LYS A 411 22.97 -18.49 -0.29
CA LYS A 411 22.57 -17.10 0.02
C LYS A 411 21.26 -17.05 0.82
N VAL A 412 20.30 -17.93 0.55
CA VAL A 412 19.06 -18.01 1.34
C VAL A 412 19.38 -18.33 2.81
N ILE A 413 20.28 -19.28 3.06
CA ILE A 413 20.71 -19.67 4.42
C ILE A 413 21.53 -18.59 5.11
N GLU A 414 22.34 -17.84 4.35
CA GLU A 414 23.08 -16.68 4.89
C GLU A 414 22.13 -15.58 5.38
N LEU A 415 21.03 -15.35 4.67
CA LEU A 415 20.01 -14.34 5.00
C LEU A 415 19.07 -14.81 6.11
N ASP A 416 18.58 -16.05 6.03
CA ASP A 416 17.74 -16.69 7.04
C ASP A 416 18.24 -18.13 7.33
N PRO A 417 19.01 -18.31 8.43
CA PRO A 417 19.50 -19.63 8.84
C PRO A 417 18.43 -20.65 9.20
N TYR A 418 17.16 -20.24 9.32
CA TYR A 418 16.03 -21.11 9.66
C TYR A 418 15.12 -21.41 8.44
N TYR A 419 15.49 -20.90 7.25
CA TYR A 419 14.72 -21.08 6.02
C TYR A 419 14.73 -22.55 5.58
N THR A 420 13.74 -23.31 6.04
CA THR A 420 13.76 -24.76 5.93
C THR A 420 13.73 -25.26 4.49
N ASP A 421 13.00 -24.57 3.62
CA ASP A 421 12.84 -24.98 2.23
C ASP A 421 14.17 -24.93 1.46
N ALA A 422 15.08 -24.00 1.80
CA ALA A 422 16.41 -23.94 1.21
C ALA A 422 17.26 -25.17 1.56
N TYR A 423 17.21 -25.62 2.82
CA TYR A 423 17.90 -26.85 3.24
C TYR A 423 17.31 -28.11 2.59
N LEU A 424 15.99 -28.17 2.40
CA LEU A 424 15.35 -29.27 1.69
C LEU A 424 15.83 -29.31 0.24
N ARG A 425 15.82 -28.18 -0.47
CA ARG A 425 16.31 -28.07 -1.85
C ARG A 425 17.80 -28.40 -1.98
N LEU A 426 18.65 -27.87 -1.09
CA LEU A 426 20.08 -28.21 -1.06
C LEU A 426 20.30 -29.71 -0.85
N SER A 427 19.50 -30.35 -0.01
CA SER A 427 19.64 -31.80 0.19
C SER A 427 19.34 -32.59 -1.09
N GLU A 428 18.33 -32.17 -1.85
CA GLU A 428 17.96 -32.79 -3.13
C GLU A 428 19.05 -32.56 -4.18
N VAL A 429 19.56 -31.33 -4.30
CA VAL A 429 20.65 -31.00 -5.24
C VAL A 429 21.95 -31.72 -4.90
N HIS A 430 22.35 -31.76 -3.63
CA HIS A 430 23.54 -32.49 -3.19
C HIS A 430 23.39 -34.01 -3.41
N ALA A 431 22.20 -34.57 -3.17
CA ALA A 431 21.94 -35.98 -3.45
C ALA A 431 22.04 -36.29 -4.95
N ALA A 432 21.53 -35.41 -5.81
CA ALA A 432 21.66 -35.52 -7.27
C ALA A 432 23.14 -35.50 -7.73
N LEU A 433 23.98 -34.70 -7.06
CA LEU A 433 25.43 -34.66 -7.26
C LEU A 433 26.18 -35.82 -6.57
N LYS A 434 25.48 -36.74 -5.90
CA LYS A 434 26.06 -37.83 -5.07
C LYS A 434 26.91 -37.34 -3.89
N ASN A 435 26.76 -36.09 -3.49
CA ASN A 435 27.35 -35.52 -2.28
C ASN A 435 26.48 -35.89 -1.06
N TYR A 436 26.37 -37.19 -0.79
CA TYR A 436 25.42 -37.71 0.19
C TYR A 436 25.66 -37.18 1.61
N GLU A 437 26.90 -36.85 1.98
CA GLU A 437 27.19 -36.28 3.29
C GLU A 437 26.60 -34.88 3.47
N ASP A 438 26.74 -34.00 2.47
CA ASP A 438 26.16 -32.65 2.49
C ASP A 438 24.63 -32.68 2.47
N ALA A 439 24.07 -33.60 1.69
CA ALA A 439 22.64 -33.81 1.64
C ALA A 439 22.09 -34.28 3.02
N LEU A 440 22.78 -35.21 3.68
CA LEU A 440 22.43 -35.65 5.05
C LEU A 440 22.60 -34.52 6.07
N ARG A 441 23.65 -33.70 5.97
CA ARG A 441 23.84 -32.52 6.84
C ARG A 441 22.66 -31.56 6.72
N SER A 442 22.21 -31.27 5.50
CA SER A 442 21.09 -30.36 5.23
C SER A 442 19.78 -30.90 5.81
N LEU A 443 19.45 -32.18 5.60
CA LEU A 443 18.24 -32.79 6.16
C LEU A 443 18.27 -32.84 7.70
N LYS A 444 19.42 -33.13 8.31
CA LYS A 444 19.55 -33.08 9.78
C LYS A 444 19.28 -31.68 10.33
N ARG A 445 19.63 -30.63 9.59
CA ARG A 445 19.32 -29.25 9.98
C ARG A 445 17.81 -28.99 9.94
N VAL A 446 17.13 -29.49 8.91
CA VAL A 446 15.65 -29.46 8.82
C VAL A 446 15.01 -30.20 10.01
N GLU A 447 15.49 -31.40 10.31
CA GLU A 447 14.99 -32.22 11.44
C GLU A 447 15.16 -31.48 12.78
N GLN A 448 16.28 -30.77 12.98
CA GLN A 448 16.49 -29.93 14.16
C GLN A 448 15.48 -28.78 14.28
N PHE A 449 15.06 -28.19 13.16
CA PHE A 449 14.15 -27.05 13.17
C PHE A 449 12.68 -27.42 13.29
N ARG A 450 12.23 -28.46 12.56
CA ARG A 450 10.82 -28.86 12.50
C ARG A 450 10.48 -30.08 13.36
N GLY A 451 11.46 -30.76 13.93
CA GLY A 451 11.26 -32.03 14.63
C GLY A 451 10.89 -33.17 13.67
N ASN A 452 10.59 -34.34 14.27
CA ASN A 452 10.36 -35.61 13.59
C ASN A 452 9.02 -35.68 12.81
N GLU A 453 8.14 -34.68 12.94
CA GLU A 453 6.83 -34.65 12.27
C GLU A 453 6.89 -34.27 10.77
N SER A 454 8.07 -33.88 10.27
CA SER A 454 8.24 -33.31 8.92
C SER A 454 8.41 -34.34 7.78
N GLY A 455 8.38 -35.65 8.07
CA GLY A 455 8.70 -36.71 7.09
C GLY A 455 10.19 -36.77 6.70
N VAL A 456 11.01 -35.91 7.29
CA VAL A 456 12.44 -35.75 6.96
C VAL A 456 13.28 -36.93 7.46
N SER A 457 12.88 -37.58 8.55
CA SER A 457 13.60 -38.74 9.09
C SER A 457 13.53 -39.96 8.17
N GLU A 458 12.49 -40.08 7.32
CA GLU A 458 12.43 -41.09 6.27
C GLU A 458 13.41 -40.77 5.14
N ARG A 459 13.41 -39.51 4.66
CA ARG A 459 14.38 -39.02 3.67
C ARG A 459 15.84 -39.22 4.13
N ILE A 460 16.13 -39.01 5.42
CA ILE A 460 17.46 -39.26 6.00
C ILE A 460 17.83 -40.75 5.90
N LYS A 461 16.91 -41.67 6.23
CA LYS A 461 17.15 -43.12 6.15
C LYS A 461 17.39 -43.56 4.70
N GLU A 462 16.58 -43.07 3.76
CA GLU A 462 16.73 -43.36 2.33
C GLU A 462 18.08 -42.90 1.81
N LEU A 463 18.46 -41.66 2.14
CA LEU A 463 19.72 -41.06 1.71
C LEU A 463 20.93 -41.76 2.34
N GLN A 464 20.83 -42.22 3.60
CA GLN A 464 21.86 -43.02 4.25
C GLN A 464 22.05 -44.37 3.52
N LYS A 465 20.97 -45.02 3.12
CA LYS A 465 21.06 -46.26 2.32
C LYS A 465 21.73 -46.02 0.98
N MET A 466 21.38 -44.93 0.28
CA MET A 466 22.02 -44.55 -0.98
C MET A 466 23.52 -44.29 -0.80
N LYS A 467 23.91 -43.62 0.29
CA LYS A 467 25.32 -43.42 0.65
C LYS A 467 26.04 -44.75 0.87
N ASP A 468 25.47 -45.64 1.69
CA ASP A 468 26.08 -46.93 2.00
C ASP A 468 26.23 -47.80 0.75
N ASP A 469 25.25 -47.77 -0.17
CA ASP A 469 25.31 -48.48 -1.44
C ASP A 469 26.31 -47.86 -2.42
N TYR A 470 26.54 -46.54 -2.35
CA TYR A 470 27.56 -45.84 -3.14
C TYR A 470 28.97 -46.15 -2.63
N ASP A 471 29.19 -46.11 -1.32
CA ASP A 471 30.50 -46.38 -0.70
C ASP A 471 30.94 -47.86 -0.86
N ARG A 472 30.00 -48.77 -1.12
CA ARG A 472 30.26 -50.20 -1.38
C ARG A 472 30.65 -50.51 -2.82
N LYS A 473 30.44 -49.59 -3.75
CA LYS A 473 30.80 -49.73 -5.18
C LYS A 473 32.16 -49.11 -5.44
#